data_AF-A0A9J5ZQI7-F1
#
_entry.id   AF-A0A9J5ZQI7-F1
#
_cell.length_a   1.000
_cell.length_b   1.000
_cell.length_c   1.000
_cell.angle_alpha   90.00
_cell.angle_beta   90.00
_cell.angle_gamma   90.00
#
_symmetry.space_group_name_H-M   'P 1'
#
loop_
_entity.id
_entity.type
_entity.pdbx_description
1 polymer ?
#
loop_
_entity_poly.entity_id
_entity_poly.type
_entity_poly.pdbx_seq_one_letter_code
_entity_poly.pdbx_strand_id
1 'polypeptide(L)'
;MKDEEQLNVHQNKSMCKRFLWNGESQSKGKSLIVWETLCKPKVDGGLNITDIYVWNQAAILKHLWNLCKKKDKLWIVWVHTFYLKGRKPWKVEIKQASWVVKKILTVGQ
;
A
#
# COMPACT_ATOMS: atom_id res chain seq x y z
N MET A 1 -9.09 -9.90 -10.13
CA MET A 1 -8.86 -9.33 -8.77
C MET A 1 -7.45 -8.71 -8.62
N LYS A 2 -6.38 -9.37 -9.12
CA LYS A 2 -5.11 -8.64 -9.36
C LYS A 2 -5.32 -7.45 -10.32
N ASP A 3 -6.28 -7.58 -11.24
CA ASP A 3 -6.59 -6.57 -12.27
C ASP A 3 -7.21 -5.28 -11.72
N GLU A 4 -8.05 -5.35 -10.68
CA GLU A 4 -8.62 -4.16 -10.03
C GLU A 4 -7.58 -3.38 -9.20
N GLU A 5 -6.68 -4.11 -8.53
CA GLU A 5 -5.60 -3.48 -7.77
C GLU A 5 -4.60 -2.81 -8.72
N GLN A 6 -4.29 -3.44 -9.86
CA GLN A 6 -3.48 -2.83 -10.92
C GLN A 6 -4.17 -1.64 -11.59
N LEU A 7 -5.50 -1.71 -11.80
CA LEU A 7 -6.29 -0.60 -12.34
C LEU A 7 -6.26 0.62 -11.41
N ASN A 8 -6.45 0.40 -10.11
CA ASN A 8 -6.39 1.47 -9.10
C ASN A 8 -4.99 2.08 -9.00
N VAL A 9 -3.94 1.26 -9.10
CA VAL A 9 -2.54 1.75 -9.12
C VAL A 9 -2.29 2.63 -10.35
N HIS A 10 -2.75 2.21 -11.53
CA HIS A 10 -2.59 2.99 -12.75
C HIS A 10 -3.32 4.33 -12.67
N GLN A 11 -4.57 4.31 -12.17
CA GLN A 11 -5.35 5.53 -11.94
C GLN A 11 -4.65 6.47 -10.96
N ASN A 12 -4.15 5.97 -9.83
CA ASN A 12 -3.48 6.81 -8.83
C ASN A 12 -2.19 7.45 -9.37
N LYS A 13 -1.33 6.67 -10.06
CA LYS A 13 -0.14 7.18 -10.75
C LYS A 13 -0.52 8.27 -11.77
N SER A 14 -1.58 8.05 -12.54
CA SER A 14 -2.04 9.01 -13.55
C SER A 14 -2.54 10.33 -12.94
N MET A 15 -3.26 10.27 -11.81
CA MET A 15 -3.73 11.44 -11.09
C MET A 15 -2.57 12.27 -10.53
N CYS A 16 -1.60 11.61 -9.89
CA CYS A 16 -0.43 12.30 -9.36
C CYS A 16 0.40 12.98 -10.47
N LYS A 17 0.57 12.32 -11.63
CA LYS A 17 1.23 12.95 -12.80
C LYS A 17 0.50 14.18 -13.30
N ARG A 18 -0.83 14.10 -13.43
CA ARG A 18 -1.67 15.20 -13.95
C ARG A 18 -1.62 16.39 -13.02
N PHE A 19 -1.72 16.15 -11.71
CA PHE A 19 -1.54 17.19 -10.71
C PHE A 19 -0.16 17.85 -10.79
N LEU A 20 0.91 17.05 -10.91
CA LEU A 20 2.29 17.57 -10.95
C LEU A 20 2.53 18.49 -12.17
N TRP A 21 1.89 18.21 -13.31
CA TRP A 21 2.15 18.92 -14.55
C TRP A 21 1.17 20.06 -14.85
N ASN A 22 -0.09 19.93 -14.42
CA ASN A 22 -1.15 20.88 -14.77
C ASN A 22 -1.78 21.56 -13.55
N GLY A 23 -1.30 21.26 -12.33
CA GLY A 23 -1.87 21.78 -11.08
C GLY A 23 -3.24 21.19 -10.71
N GLU A 24 -3.84 20.39 -11.59
CA GLU A 24 -5.18 19.82 -11.42
C GLU A 24 -5.21 18.34 -11.82
N SER A 25 -5.85 17.51 -10.99
CA SER A 25 -5.92 16.05 -11.18
C SER A 25 -6.83 15.59 -12.33
N GLN A 26 -7.80 16.43 -12.74
CA GLN A 26 -8.79 16.10 -13.78
C GLN A 26 -8.39 16.58 -15.19
N SER A 27 -7.41 17.46 -15.30
CA SER A 27 -6.94 18.05 -16.56
C SER A 27 -6.48 16.99 -17.59
N LYS A 28 -6.84 17.14 -18.88
CA LYS A 28 -6.50 16.20 -19.96
C LYS A 28 -5.08 16.41 -20.54
N GLY A 29 -4.12 16.89 -19.74
CA GLY A 29 -2.74 17.08 -20.21
C GLY A 29 -1.95 15.77 -20.22
N LYS A 30 -1.21 15.53 -21.31
CA LYS A 30 -0.32 14.38 -21.44
C LYS A 30 0.99 14.68 -20.70
N SER A 31 1.35 13.83 -19.75
CA SER A 31 2.67 13.89 -19.10
C SER A 31 3.72 13.29 -20.04
N LEU A 32 4.82 14.01 -20.27
CA LEU A 32 5.91 13.59 -21.14
C LEU A 32 6.86 12.58 -20.49
N ILE A 33 6.72 12.34 -19.18
CA ILE A 33 7.67 11.54 -18.38
C ILE A 33 6.97 10.34 -17.72
N VAL A 34 7.64 9.19 -17.79
CA VAL A 34 7.23 7.92 -17.17
C VAL A 34 7.32 8.02 -15.63
N TRP A 35 6.39 7.40 -14.89
CA TRP A 35 6.26 7.62 -13.43
C TRP A 35 7.51 7.15 -12.69
N GLU A 36 8.03 6.03 -13.16
CA GLU A 36 9.20 5.34 -12.67
C GLU A 36 10.44 6.24 -12.76
N THR A 37 10.53 7.14 -13.75
CA THR A 37 11.60 8.14 -13.85
C THR A 37 11.47 9.23 -12.79
N LEU A 38 10.25 9.66 -12.44
CA LEU A 38 10.02 10.65 -11.40
C LEU A 38 10.40 10.11 -10.01
N CYS A 39 10.23 8.80 -9.80
CA CYS A 39 10.60 8.14 -8.56
C CYS A 39 12.10 7.93 -8.36
N LYS A 40 12.92 8.16 -9.40
CA LYS A 40 14.38 8.05 -9.28
C LYS A 40 14.97 9.17 -8.41
N PRO A 41 16.14 8.94 -7.80
CA PRO A 41 16.91 9.99 -7.13
C PRO A 41 17.15 11.19 -8.04
N LYS A 42 17.32 12.39 -7.45
CA LYS A 42 17.67 13.62 -8.20
C LYS A 42 18.97 13.48 -8.98
N VAL A 43 19.93 12.70 -8.46
CA VAL A 43 21.22 12.43 -9.13
C VAL A 43 21.06 11.64 -10.42
N ASP A 44 19.98 10.86 -10.57
CA ASP A 44 19.67 10.05 -11.75
C ASP A 44 18.63 10.74 -12.67
N GLY A 45 18.41 12.05 -12.50
CA GLY A 45 17.45 12.84 -13.27
C GLY A 45 15.99 12.66 -12.87
N GLY A 46 15.72 12.07 -11.70
CA GLY A 46 14.37 11.96 -11.14
C GLY A 46 14.00 13.09 -10.18
N LEU A 47 12.78 13.02 -9.61
CA LEU A 47 12.29 14.00 -8.64
C LEU A 47 12.38 13.51 -7.18
N ASN A 48 12.92 12.31 -6.97
CA ASN A 48 12.97 11.63 -5.67
C ASN A 48 11.58 11.49 -5.03
N ILE A 49 10.55 11.28 -5.86
CA ILE A 49 9.18 11.03 -5.40
C ILE A 49 9.08 9.58 -4.94
N THR A 50 8.66 9.34 -3.70
CA THR A 50 8.48 7.98 -3.20
C THR A 50 7.43 7.24 -4.03
N ASP A 51 7.77 6.06 -4.54
CA ASP A 51 6.78 5.20 -5.18
C ASP A 51 5.74 4.76 -4.14
N ILE A 52 4.51 5.26 -4.30
CA ILE A 52 3.38 5.00 -3.41
C ILE A 52 3.10 3.49 -3.30
N TYR A 53 3.33 2.73 -4.35
CA TYR A 53 3.14 1.28 -4.33
C TYR A 53 4.15 0.59 -3.41
N VAL A 54 5.43 0.88 -3.61
CA VAL A 54 6.52 0.34 -2.79
C VAL A 54 6.33 0.76 -1.33
N TRP A 55 5.95 2.02 -1.11
CA TRP A 55 5.70 2.53 0.23
C TRP A 55 4.51 1.86 0.90
N ASN A 56 3.40 1.65 0.18
CA ASN A 56 2.23 0.94 0.70
C ASN A 56 2.55 -0.52 1.05
N GLN A 57 3.31 -1.22 0.19
CA GLN A 57 3.78 -2.57 0.50
C GLN A 57 4.64 -2.61 1.75
N ALA A 58 5.61 -1.69 1.85
CA ALA A 58 6.45 -1.56 3.04
C ALA A 58 5.64 -1.24 4.30
N ALA A 59 4.60 -0.40 4.19
CA ALA A 59 3.70 -0.09 5.29
C ALA A 59 2.91 -1.32 5.74
N ILE A 60 2.33 -2.09 4.81
CA ILE A 60 1.61 -3.33 5.11
C ILE A 60 2.54 -4.34 5.81
N LEU A 61 3.76 -4.54 5.30
CA LEU A 61 4.76 -5.40 5.92
C LEU A 61 5.15 -4.93 7.33
N LYS A 62 5.29 -3.60 7.53
CA LYS A 62 5.55 -3.02 8.85
C LYS A 62 4.39 -3.29 9.82
N HIS A 63 3.15 -3.26 9.34
CA HIS A 63 1.98 -3.63 10.15
C HIS A 63 1.98 -5.12 10.50
N LEU A 64 2.29 -6.00 9.56
CA LEU A 64 2.45 -7.43 9.80
C LEU A 64 3.56 -7.71 10.82
N TRP A 65 4.71 -7.05 10.68
CA TRP A 65 5.82 -7.14 11.63
C TRP A 65 5.40 -6.72 13.03
N ASN A 66 4.71 -5.57 13.15
CA ASN A 66 4.18 -5.11 14.43
C ASN A 66 3.19 -6.13 15.02
N LEU A 67 2.32 -6.72 14.20
CA LEU A 67 1.39 -7.76 14.64
C LEU A 67 2.12 -8.98 15.25
N CYS A 68 3.28 -9.34 14.70
CA CYS A 68 4.11 -10.44 15.19
C CYS A 68 4.93 -10.08 16.44
N LYS A 69 5.39 -8.83 16.56
CA LYS A 69 6.42 -8.42 17.55
C LYS A 69 5.92 -7.54 18.69
N LYS A 70 4.85 -6.77 18.51
CA LYS A 70 4.40 -5.75 19.46
C LYS A 70 2.96 -5.99 19.86
N LYS A 71 2.72 -6.55 21.05
CA LYS A 71 1.38 -6.83 21.60
C LYS A 71 0.79 -5.64 22.38
N ASP A 72 1.44 -4.50 22.31
CA ASP A 72 1.26 -3.35 23.20
C ASP A 72 0.44 -2.22 22.56
N LYS A 73 0.04 -2.35 21.28
CA LYS A 73 -0.90 -1.42 20.64
C LYS A 73 -2.32 -1.96 20.64
N LEU A 74 -3.29 -1.09 20.94
CA LEU A 74 -4.71 -1.46 21.07
C LEU A 74 -5.27 -2.19 19.84
N TRP A 75 -4.99 -1.70 18.63
CA TRP A 75 -5.47 -2.35 17.41
C TRP A 75 -4.84 -3.74 17.19
N ILE A 76 -3.60 -3.95 17.68
CA ILE A 76 -2.93 -5.25 17.60
C ILE A 76 -3.57 -6.22 18.59
N VAL A 77 -3.78 -5.80 19.84
CA VAL A 77 -4.52 -6.59 20.85
C VAL A 77 -5.90 -6.96 20.31
N TRP A 78 -6.62 -5.99 19.74
CA TRP A 78 -7.93 -6.22 19.15
C TRP A 78 -7.88 -7.26 18.01
N VAL A 79 -6.93 -7.15 17.08
CA VAL A 79 -6.77 -8.15 16.01
C VAL A 79 -6.42 -9.52 16.56
N HIS A 80 -5.56 -9.60 17.57
CA HIS A 80 -5.20 -10.87 18.22
C HIS A 80 -6.40 -11.53 18.92
N THR A 81 -7.21 -10.75 19.63
CA THR A 81 -8.37 -11.26 20.39
C THR A 81 -9.53 -11.64 19.48
N PHE A 82 -9.85 -10.82 18.47
CA PHE A 82 -11.02 -11.04 17.62
C PHE A 82 -10.75 -11.99 16.46
N TYR A 83 -9.60 -11.86 15.78
CA TYR A 83 -9.31 -12.63 14.57
C TYR A 83 -8.38 -13.81 14.82
N LEU A 84 -7.28 -13.61 15.56
CA LEU A 84 -6.27 -14.66 15.70
C LEU A 84 -6.61 -15.69 16.77
N LYS A 85 -7.28 -15.29 17.87
CA LYS A 85 -7.72 -16.17 18.97
C LYS A 85 -6.61 -17.13 19.44
N GLY A 86 -5.38 -16.60 19.57
CA GLY A 86 -4.19 -17.37 19.97
C GLY A 86 -3.51 -18.19 18.87
N ARG A 87 -4.02 -18.17 17.63
CA ARG A 87 -3.43 -18.83 16.47
C ARG A 87 -2.42 -17.92 15.77
N LYS A 88 -1.52 -18.51 14.98
CA LYS A 88 -0.53 -17.75 14.22
C LYS A 88 -1.20 -17.05 13.01
N PRO A 89 -0.78 -15.83 12.64
CA PRO A 89 -1.40 -15.03 11.56
C PRO A 89 -1.61 -15.75 10.23
N TRP A 90 -0.69 -16.63 9.85
CA TRP A 90 -0.70 -17.35 8.58
C TRP A 90 -1.62 -18.58 8.53
N LYS A 91 -2.17 -19.00 9.67
CA LYS A 91 -3.05 -20.19 9.79
C LYS A 91 -4.53 -19.86 9.97
N VAL A 92 -4.91 -18.59 9.84
CA VAL A 92 -6.28 -18.13 10.11
C VAL A 92 -6.98 -17.77 8.81
N GLU A 93 -8.05 -18.49 8.50
CA GLU A 93 -8.98 -18.11 7.44
C GLU A 93 -10.02 -17.13 7.98
N ILE A 94 -9.98 -15.89 7.49
CA ILE A 94 -10.86 -14.83 8.01
C ILE A 94 -12.00 -14.58 7.03
N LYS A 95 -13.19 -15.05 7.41
CA LYS A 95 -14.41 -14.89 6.62
C LYS A 95 -14.87 -13.42 6.58
N GLN A 96 -14.91 -12.76 7.75
CA GLN A 96 -15.36 -11.37 7.88
C GLN A 96 -14.31 -10.51 8.59
N ALA A 97 -13.69 -9.60 7.84
CA ALA A 97 -12.79 -8.57 8.34
C ALA A 97 -12.73 -7.42 7.35
N SER A 98 -12.28 -6.26 7.82
CA SER A 98 -12.00 -5.12 6.93
C SER A 98 -10.94 -5.50 5.91
N TRP A 99 -11.00 -4.86 4.74
CA TRP A 99 -10.08 -5.11 3.63
C TRP A 99 -8.61 -4.96 4.04
N VAL A 100 -8.31 -3.97 4.88
CA VAL A 100 -6.95 -3.71 5.40
C VAL A 100 -6.44 -4.87 6.24
N VAL A 101 -7.25 -5.40 7.16
CA VAL A 101 -6.86 -6.54 8.01
C VAL A 101 -6.66 -7.79 7.15
N LYS A 102 -7.54 -8.03 6.17
CA LYS A 102 -7.35 -9.12 5.20
C LYS A 102 -6.03 -8.98 4.46
N LYS A 103 -5.72 -7.80 3.91
CA LYS A 103 -4.45 -7.56 3.21
C LYS A 103 -3.22 -7.75 4.08
N ILE A 104 -3.22 -7.25 5.31
CA ILE A 104 -2.08 -7.43 6.23
C ILE A 104 -1.81 -8.92 6.48
N LEU A 105 -2.86 -9.72 6.64
CA LEU A 105 -2.73 -11.14 6.99
C LEU A 105 -2.43 -12.02 5.78
N THR A 106 -2.97 -11.69 4.61
CA THR A 106 -2.65 -12.38 3.35
C THR A 106 -1.20 -12.18 2.91
N VAL A 107 -0.59 -11.02 3.18
CA VAL A 107 0.84 -10.79 2.83
C VAL A 107 1.79 -11.70 3.62
N GLY A 108 1.36 -12.23 4.77
CA GLY A 108 2.13 -13.19 5.56
C GLY A 108 1.88 -14.66 5.23
N GLN A 109 1.02 -14.97 4.25
CA GLN A 109 0.73 -16.33 3.76
C GLN A 109 1.51 -16.61 2.47
#